data_AF-A0A973RH19-F1
#
_entry.id   AF-A0A973RH19-F1
#
_cell.length_a   1.000
_cell.length_b   1.000
_cell.length_c   1.000
_cell.angle_alpha   90.00
_cell.angle_beta   90.00
_cell.angle_gamma   90.00
#
_symmetry.space_group_name_H-M   'P 1'
#
loop_
_entity.id
_entity.type
_entity.pdbx_description
1 polymer ?
#
loop_
_entity_poly.entity_id
_entity_poly.type
_entity_poly.pdbx_seq_one_letter_code
_entity_poly.pdbx_strand_id
1 'polypeptide(L)'
;MAKYASDKLEARLKAVLDGLAEARWAGETPNAGAVLAAAVELVPFDENEAFLLSGGIPRGHKALTSATAKLVKAGWMVKGRSGWSITDEGLRALVAFPTVGALAEALAEGLPIPDDVAVPTEAPVKKAAKKASAKRGSAKKAEEAIEAETVEAEAAEALAEASELAVEAEAPEAQAPEAQAPVAEANGAYANGAAQPHAVAIAGDFGAFLGADADWEPNLDAVQMGLDEAAQRWRRTVDLPAGTYAFKIAIDRSWEENYGAFGSPGGANHELKHDGGPVTIEYDPATKDVAFS
;
A
#
# COMPACT_ATOMS: atom_id res chain seq x y z
N MET A 1 24.50 -9.68 7.27
CA MET A 1 23.52 -9.58 6.17
C MET A 1 22.40 -10.60 6.32
N ALA A 2 22.58 -11.87 5.93
CA ALA A 2 21.47 -12.85 5.82
C ALA A 2 20.56 -12.97 7.06
N LYS A 3 21.12 -13.00 8.29
CA LYS A 3 20.32 -13.09 9.52
C LYS A 3 19.32 -11.92 9.67
N TYR A 4 19.80 -10.69 9.56
CA TYR A 4 18.96 -9.48 9.65
C TYR A 4 17.83 -9.42 8.60
N ALA A 5 18.02 -10.01 7.42
CA ALA A 5 16.97 -10.11 6.41
C ALA A 5 15.90 -11.15 6.78
N SER A 6 16.29 -12.26 7.41
CA SER A 6 15.36 -13.24 7.98
C SER A 6 14.55 -12.62 9.12
N ASP A 7 15.24 -11.96 10.06
CA ASP A 7 14.63 -11.32 11.24
C ASP A 7 13.51 -10.32 10.84
N LYS A 8 13.70 -9.54 9.77
CA LYS A 8 12.68 -8.63 9.21
C LYS A 8 11.52 -9.34 8.52
N LEU A 9 11.81 -10.36 7.72
CA LEU A 9 10.78 -11.16 7.06
C LEU A 9 9.87 -11.84 8.07
N GLU A 10 10.45 -12.38 9.14
CA GLU A 10 9.76 -12.99 10.27
C GLU A 10 8.93 -11.95 11.04
N ALA A 11 9.47 -10.75 11.26
CA ALA A 11 8.70 -9.65 11.88
C ALA A 11 7.48 -9.25 11.04
N ARG A 12 7.61 -9.19 9.70
CA ARG A 12 6.47 -8.96 8.80
C ARG A 12 5.46 -10.10 8.82
N LEU A 13 5.88 -11.36 8.90
CA LEU A 13 4.95 -12.50 9.05
C LEU A 13 4.16 -12.43 10.35
N LYS A 14 4.78 -11.99 11.46
CA LYS A 14 4.04 -11.73 12.70
C LYS A 14 3.07 -10.55 12.52
N ALA A 15 3.51 -9.44 11.93
CA ALA A 15 2.66 -8.28 11.68
C ALA A 15 1.44 -8.60 10.80
N VAL A 16 1.59 -9.49 9.81
CA VAL A 16 0.48 -10.04 9.01
C VAL A 16 -0.57 -10.75 9.88
N LEU A 17 -0.15 -11.56 10.86
CA LEU A 17 -1.09 -12.22 11.78
C LEU A 17 -1.70 -11.22 12.78
N ASP A 18 -0.90 -10.32 13.35
CA ASP A 18 -1.37 -9.29 14.27
C ASP A 18 -2.47 -8.42 13.61
N GLY A 19 -2.22 -7.95 12.38
CA GLY A 19 -3.20 -7.17 11.60
C GLY A 19 -4.45 -7.96 11.22
N LEU A 20 -4.33 -9.25 10.90
CA LEU A 20 -5.50 -10.11 10.66
C LEU A 20 -6.29 -10.44 11.94
N ALA A 21 -5.65 -10.45 13.11
CA ALA A 21 -6.32 -10.52 14.38
C ALA A 21 -7.10 -9.23 14.68
N GLU A 22 -6.49 -8.05 14.45
CA GLU A 22 -7.18 -6.76 14.58
C GLU A 22 -8.38 -6.65 13.63
N ALA A 23 -8.21 -7.01 12.35
CA ALA A 23 -9.30 -7.06 11.38
C ALA A 23 -10.44 -8.02 11.81
N ARG A 24 -10.10 -9.21 12.32
CA ARG A 24 -11.09 -10.15 12.84
C ARG A 24 -11.89 -9.57 14.02
N TRP A 25 -11.27 -8.78 14.89
CA TRP A 25 -11.98 -8.09 15.98
C TRP A 25 -12.83 -6.91 15.50
N ALA A 26 -12.47 -6.28 14.38
CA ALA A 26 -13.29 -5.27 13.70
C ALA A 26 -14.44 -5.89 12.87
N GLY A 27 -14.42 -7.20 12.59
CA GLY A 27 -15.36 -7.86 11.68
C GLY A 27 -14.99 -7.71 10.19
N GLU A 28 -13.75 -7.34 9.90
CA GLU A 28 -13.23 -7.07 8.56
C GLU A 28 -12.50 -8.27 7.95
N THR A 29 -12.53 -8.36 6.62
CA THR A 29 -11.76 -9.34 5.83
C THR A 29 -10.90 -8.63 4.79
N PRO A 30 -9.76 -8.02 5.19
CA PRO A 30 -8.93 -7.22 4.30
C PRO A 30 -8.34 -8.05 3.16
N ASN A 31 -8.12 -7.41 2.01
CA ASN A 31 -7.50 -8.08 0.86
C ASN A 31 -6.00 -8.34 1.08
N ALA A 32 -5.40 -9.14 0.20
CA ALA A 32 -3.97 -9.49 0.29
C ALA A 32 -3.07 -8.23 0.35
N GLY A 33 -3.38 -7.24 -0.50
CA GLY A 33 -2.66 -5.98 -0.60
C GLY A 33 -2.62 -5.20 0.70
N ALA A 34 -3.78 -4.90 1.27
CA ALA A 34 -3.90 -4.15 2.51
C ALA A 34 -3.15 -4.83 3.68
N VAL A 35 -3.24 -6.15 3.79
CA VAL A 35 -2.56 -6.93 4.84
C VAL A 35 -1.03 -6.89 4.68
N LEU A 36 -0.54 -7.02 3.44
CA LEU A 36 0.88 -6.98 3.14
C LEU A 36 1.45 -5.56 3.27
N ALA A 37 0.71 -4.55 2.80
CA ALA A 37 1.06 -3.14 2.92
C ALA A 37 1.18 -2.70 4.39
N ALA A 38 0.20 -3.02 5.22
CA ALA A 38 0.23 -2.70 6.66
C ALA A 38 1.41 -3.39 7.38
N ALA A 39 1.74 -4.64 7.02
CA ALA A 39 2.91 -5.33 7.56
C ALA A 39 4.25 -4.71 7.12
N VAL A 40 4.31 -4.14 5.92
CA VAL A 40 5.47 -3.40 5.39
C VAL A 40 5.58 -2.01 6.00
N GLU A 41 4.47 -1.33 6.28
CA GLU A 41 4.46 -0.04 7.00
C GLU A 41 5.02 -0.20 8.43
N LEU A 42 4.62 -1.26 9.14
CA LEU A 42 5.13 -1.59 10.48
C LEU A 42 6.61 -2.03 10.48
N VAL A 43 7.08 -2.66 9.39
CA VAL A 43 8.46 -3.12 9.24
C VAL A 43 8.98 -2.76 7.83
N PRO A 44 9.44 -1.52 7.60
CA PRO A 44 9.85 -1.06 6.28
C PRO A 44 10.95 -1.92 5.62
N PHE A 45 10.95 -1.96 4.29
CA PHE A 45 12.00 -2.60 3.50
C PHE A 45 13.34 -1.85 3.65
N ASP A 46 14.48 -2.56 3.70
CA ASP A 46 15.76 -1.93 3.37
C ASP A 46 15.99 -1.83 1.86
N GLU A 47 17.06 -1.14 1.47
CA GLU A 47 17.49 -0.92 0.08
C GLU A 47 17.50 -2.20 -0.78
N ASN A 48 17.93 -3.34 -0.23
CA ASN A 48 17.98 -4.61 -0.96
C ASN A 48 16.60 -5.28 -1.07
N GLU A 49 15.72 -5.07 -0.08
CA GLU A 49 14.33 -5.51 -0.11
C GLU A 49 13.44 -4.61 -0.99
N ALA A 50 13.72 -3.31 -1.01
CA ALA A 50 13.03 -2.29 -1.80
C ALA A 50 13.42 -2.36 -3.30
N PHE A 51 14.55 -2.98 -3.63
CA PHE A 51 14.99 -3.16 -5.01
C PHE A 51 13.89 -3.83 -5.87
N LEU A 52 13.42 -3.11 -6.87
CA LEU A 52 12.39 -3.57 -7.80
C LEU A 52 12.95 -4.70 -8.68
N LEU A 53 12.18 -5.77 -8.83
CA LEU A 53 12.50 -6.84 -9.78
C LEU A 53 12.05 -6.42 -11.19
N SER A 54 12.38 -7.22 -12.21
CA SER A 54 12.05 -6.94 -13.62
C SER A 54 10.56 -6.74 -13.92
N GLY A 55 9.67 -7.13 -12.99
CA GLY A 55 8.23 -6.86 -13.07
C GLY A 55 7.75 -5.84 -12.05
N GLY A 56 8.58 -4.85 -11.71
CA GLY A 56 8.29 -3.67 -10.86
C GLY A 56 7.91 -3.94 -9.39
N ILE A 57 7.78 -5.21 -8.97
CA ILE A 57 7.49 -5.57 -7.57
C ILE A 57 8.79 -5.59 -6.75
N PRO A 58 8.84 -4.96 -5.55
CA PRO A 58 9.99 -5.04 -4.65
C PRO A 58 10.36 -6.49 -4.28
N ARG A 59 11.67 -6.79 -4.22
CA ARG A 59 12.19 -8.10 -3.82
C ARG A 59 11.62 -8.59 -2.49
N GLY A 60 11.55 -7.70 -1.51
CA GLY A 60 11.02 -7.95 -0.17
C GLY A 60 9.53 -8.26 -0.17
N HIS A 61 8.74 -7.59 -1.03
CA HIS A 61 7.32 -7.88 -1.19
C HIS A 61 7.11 -9.28 -1.76
N LYS A 62 7.85 -9.65 -2.83
CA LYS A 62 7.81 -11.01 -3.39
C LYS A 62 8.22 -12.08 -2.35
N ALA A 63 9.21 -11.79 -1.52
CA ALA A 63 9.63 -12.68 -0.42
C ALA A 63 8.53 -12.83 0.65
N LEU A 64 7.90 -11.74 1.08
CA LEU A 64 6.80 -11.77 2.05
C LEU A 64 5.58 -12.52 1.53
N THR A 65 5.13 -12.20 0.32
CA THR A 65 3.98 -12.86 -0.34
C THR A 65 4.21 -14.37 -0.47
N SER A 66 5.43 -14.80 -0.80
CA SER A 66 5.80 -16.22 -0.78
C SER A 66 5.81 -16.81 0.65
N ALA A 67 6.42 -16.11 1.61
CA ALA A 67 6.59 -16.60 2.97
C ALA A 67 5.26 -16.77 3.74
N THR A 68 4.23 -15.97 3.45
CA THR A 68 2.89 -16.14 4.05
C THR A 68 2.24 -17.50 3.75
N ALA A 69 2.72 -18.25 2.74
CA ALA A 69 2.30 -19.64 2.54
C ALA A 69 2.65 -20.55 3.74
N LYS A 70 3.67 -20.22 4.54
CA LYS A 70 3.98 -20.93 5.80
C LYS A 70 2.84 -20.79 6.83
N LEU A 71 2.25 -19.59 6.93
CA LEU A 71 1.15 -19.31 7.84
C LEU A 71 -0.12 -20.09 7.45
N VAL A 72 -0.39 -20.21 6.15
CA VAL A 72 -1.48 -21.06 5.61
C VAL A 72 -1.19 -22.54 5.90
N LYS A 73 0.05 -23.00 5.67
CA LYS A 73 0.45 -24.40 5.93
C LYS A 73 0.37 -24.78 7.41
N ALA A 74 0.66 -23.85 8.32
CA ALA A 74 0.47 -24.02 9.76
C ALA A 74 -1.01 -23.98 10.20
N GLY A 75 -1.94 -23.68 9.28
CA GLY A 75 -3.37 -23.55 9.58
C GLY A 75 -3.72 -22.26 10.32
N TRP A 76 -2.81 -21.27 10.39
CA TRP A 76 -2.98 -20.04 11.18
C TRP A 76 -3.73 -18.93 10.43
N MET A 77 -3.83 -19.03 9.10
CA MET A 77 -4.63 -18.11 8.27
C MET A 77 -5.29 -18.82 7.10
N VAL A 78 -6.36 -18.21 6.59
CA VAL A 78 -7.00 -18.58 5.32
C VAL A 78 -6.88 -17.42 4.33
N LYS A 79 -6.62 -17.76 3.07
CA LYS A 79 -6.63 -16.82 1.94
C LYS A 79 -7.84 -17.11 1.07
N GLY A 80 -8.84 -16.22 1.08
CA GLY A 80 -10.05 -16.32 0.28
C GLY A 80 -10.08 -15.29 -0.85
N ARG A 81 -11.05 -15.43 -1.77
CA ARG A 81 -11.36 -14.40 -2.79
C ARG A 81 -11.94 -13.13 -2.17
N SER A 82 -12.60 -13.25 -1.01
CA SER A 82 -13.18 -12.14 -0.24
C SER A 82 -12.20 -11.52 0.77
N GLY A 83 -10.89 -11.77 0.63
CA GLY A 83 -9.86 -11.33 1.57
C GLY A 83 -9.23 -12.45 2.38
N TRP A 84 -8.31 -12.08 3.27
CA TRP A 84 -7.59 -12.99 4.16
C TRP A 84 -8.17 -12.90 5.57
N SER A 85 -8.05 -13.98 6.35
CA SER A 85 -8.52 -14.04 7.74
C SER A 85 -7.61 -14.91 8.61
N ILE A 86 -7.54 -14.58 9.91
CA ILE A 86 -6.85 -15.41 10.90
C ILE A 86 -7.79 -16.51 11.42
N THR A 87 -7.27 -17.72 11.56
CA THR A 87 -8.01 -18.85 12.16
C THR A 87 -7.99 -18.77 13.68
N ASP A 88 -8.80 -19.60 14.32
CA ASP A 88 -8.76 -19.78 15.78
C ASP A 88 -7.38 -20.26 16.24
N GLU A 89 -6.77 -21.18 15.48
CA GLU A 89 -5.42 -21.67 15.70
C GLU A 89 -4.37 -20.55 15.52
N GLY A 90 -4.55 -19.65 14.55
CA GLY A 90 -3.69 -18.47 14.40
C GLY A 90 -3.80 -17.49 15.57
N LEU A 91 -5.00 -17.29 16.13
CA LEU A 91 -5.16 -16.48 17.35
C LEU A 91 -4.47 -17.15 18.55
N ARG A 92 -4.56 -18.47 18.70
CA ARG A 92 -3.81 -19.22 19.72
C ARG A 92 -2.29 -19.11 19.50
N ALA A 93 -1.83 -19.11 18.25
CA ALA A 93 -0.41 -19.00 17.90
C ALA A 93 0.19 -17.66 18.38
N LEU A 94 -0.57 -16.57 18.26
CA LEU A 94 -0.16 -15.25 18.77
C LEU A 94 -0.04 -15.20 20.30
N VAL A 95 -0.77 -16.05 21.03
CA VAL A 95 -0.67 -16.20 22.49
C VAL A 95 0.48 -17.13 22.89
N ALA A 96 0.60 -18.29 22.22
CA ALA A 96 1.62 -19.29 22.48
C ALA A 96 3.03 -18.80 22.13
N PHE A 97 3.15 -18.01 21.05
CA PHE A 97 4.40 -17.53 20.48
C PHE A 97 4.39 -15.98 20.41
N PRO A 98 4.43 -15.27 21.55
CA PRO A 98 4.17 -13.82 21.60
C PRO A 98 5.28 -12.96 21.00
N THR A 99 6.44 -13.53 20.69
CA THR A 99 7.59 -12.82 20.11
C THR A 99 7.85 -13.27 18.67
N VAL A 100 8.45 -12.40 17.85
CA VAL A 100 8.82 -12.71 16.46
C VAL A 100 9.67 -13.99 16.39
N GLY A 101 10.71 -14.11 17.24
CA GLY A 101 11.59 -15.27 17.25
C GLY A 101 10.88 -16.58 17.61
N ALA A 102 10.03 -16.57 18.66
CA ALA A 102 9.27 -17.75 19.04
C ALA A 102 8.28 -18.19 17.93
N LEU A 103 7.65 -17.22 17.26
CA LEU A 103 6.72 -17.50 16.17
C LEU A 103 7.45 -17.99 14.90
N ALA A 104 8.64 -17.47 14.62
CA ALA A 104 9.51 -17.93 13.54
C ALA A 104 10.03 -19.35 13.79
N GLU A 105 10.48 -19.66 15.01
CA GLU A 105 10.92 -20.99 15.43
C GLU A 105 9.77 -22.01 15.32
N ALA A 106 8.58 -21.65 15.80
CA ALA A 106 7.38 -22.48 15.65
C ALA A 106 7.03 -22.75 14.18
N LEU A 107 7.16 -21.77 13.28
CA LEU A 107 6.95 -21.94 11.83
C LEU A 107 8.07 -22.72 11.13
N ALA A 108 9.30 -22.70 11.67
CA ALA A 108 10.45 -23.40 11.10
C ALA A 108 10.44 -24.89 11.45
N GLU A 109 10.26 -25.19 12.73
CA GLU A 109 10.25 -26.57 13.26
C GLU A 109 8.86 -27.23 13.18
N GLY A 110 7.81 -26.45 12.91
CA GLY A 110 6.42 -26.94 12.87
C GLY A 110 5.89 -27.29 14.26
N LEU A 111 6.24 -26.48 15.27
CA LEU A 111 5.84 -26.73 16.66
C LEU A 111 4.31 -26.66 16.79
N PRO A 112 3.67 -27.68 17.39
CA PRO A 112 2.24 -27.63 17.68
C PRO A 112 1.95 -26.56 18.73
N ILE A 113 0.75 -25.99 18.66
CA ILE A 113 0.26 -25.08 19.70
C ILE A 113 -0.13 -25.90 20.93
N PRO A 114 0.30 -25.54 22.16
CA PRO A 114 -0.09 -26.26 23.36
C PRO A 114 -1.62 -26.27 23.57
N ASP A 115 -2.18 -27.42 23.90
CA ASP A 115 -3.63 -27.63 24.03
C ASP A 115 -4.28 -26.74 25.11
N ASP A 116 -3.52 -26.33 26.13
CA ASP A 116 -3.97 -25.46 27.22
C ASP A 116 -4.11 -23.98 26.83
N VAL A 117 -3.54 -23.56 25.69
CA VAL A 117 -3.73 -22.21 25.16
C VAL A 117 -5.15 -22.11 24.59
N ALA A 118 -6.05 -21.41 25.30
CA ALA A 118 -7.40 -21.15 24.82
C ALA A 118 -7.41 -20.18 23.62
N VAL A 119 -8.42 -20.29 22.75
CA VAL A 119 -8.69 -19.27 21.71
C VAL A 119 -9.07 -17.96 22.41
N PRO A 120 -8.37 -16.84 22.16
CA PRO A 120 -8.80 -15.52 22.61
C PRO A 120 -10.24 -15.22 22.17
N THR A 121 -11.08 -14.75 23.09
CA THR A 121 -12.48 -14.39 22.83
C THR A 121 -12.70 -12.88 22.67
N GLU A 122 -11.70 -12.07 23.03
CA GLU A 122 -11.72 -10.61 22.98
C GLU A 122 -10.37 -10.08 22.49
N ALA A 123 -10.37 -8.86 21.93
CA ALA A 123 -9.14 -8.19 21.54
C ALA A 123 -8.23 -7.93 22.76
N PRO A 124 -6.90 -8.11 22.64
CA PRO A 124 -5.99 -7.87 23.75
C PRO A 124 -6.03 -6.39 24.17
N VAL A 125 -6.44 -6.12 25.42
CA VAL A 125 -6.46 -4.76 25.98
C VAL A 125 -5.04 -4.20 25.96
N LYS A 126 -4.78 -3.29 25.00
CA LYS A 126 -3.49 -2.62 24.82
C LYS A 126 -3.14 -1.82 26.09
N LYS A 127 -2.41 -2.45 27.02
CA LYS A 127 -1.91 -1.79 28.22
C LYS A 127 -1.05 -0.62 27.79
N ALA A 128 -1.53 0.60 28.02
CA ALA A 128 -0.82 1.82 27.68
C ALA A 128 0.59 1.77 28.30
N ALA A 129 1.61 1.62 27.47
CA ALA A 129 2.99 1.74 27.90
C ALA A 129 3.16 3.14 28.50
N LYS A 130 3.45 3.21 29.81
CA LYS A 130 3.75 4.48 30.47
C LYS A 130 4.89 5.14 29.71
N LYS A 131 4.60 6.21 28.96
CA LYS A 131 5.62 7.12 28.44
C LYS A 131 6.46 7.59 29.62
N ALA A 132 7.66 7.06 29.76
CA ALA A 132 8.65 7.59 30.68
C ALA A 132 9.06 8.95 30.13
N SER A 133 8.47 10.02 30.67
CA SER A 133 8.73 11.39 30.24
C SER A 133 10.18 11.76 30.51
N ALA A 134 11.03 11.65 29.49
CA ALA A 134 12.40 12.15 29.53
C ALA A 134 12.36 13.67 29.74
N LYS A 135 12.70 14.10 30.94
CA LYS A 135 12.59 15.50 31.37
C LYS A 135 13.65 16.35 30.67
N ARG A 136 13.18 17.38 29.97
CA ARG A 136 14.00 18.40 29.31
C ARG A 136 14.99 19.03 30.31
N GLY A 137 16.27 19.07 29.97
CA GLY A 137 17.33 19.78 30.69
C GLY A 137 18.23 20.50 29.69
N SER A 138 18.47 21.79 29.88
CA SER A 138 19.26 22.64 28.96
C SER A 138 19.98 23.75 29.73
N ALA A 139 21.07 24.27 29.13
CA ALA A 139 21.97 25.35 29.61
C ALA A 139 22.94 24.99 30.76
N LYS A 140 24.11 25.63 30.94
CA LYS A 140 25.05 26.46 30.10
C LYS A 140 26.44 26.43 30.83
N LYS A 141 27.61 26.89 30.33
CA LYS A 141 28.13 27.47 29.07
C LYS A 141 29.62 27.06 29.01
N ALA A 142 30.17 26.76 27.84
CA ALA A 142 31.48 27.30 27.48
C ALA A 142 31.56 27.61 25.98
N GLU A 143 32.20 28.74 25.67
CA GLU A 143 32.02 29.54 24.45
C GLU A 143 33.27 30.43 24.33
N GLU A 144 33.95 30.35 23.19
CA GLU A 144 35.01 31.27 22.73
C GLU A 144 35.00 31.11 21.18
N ALA A 145 34.33 32.01 20.45
CA ALA A 145 34.83 33.29 19.92
C ALA A 145 35.89 33.06 18.81
N ILE A 146 35.87 33.71 17.64
CA ILE A 146 35.46 35.09 17.30
C ILE A 146 35.01 35.19 15.82
N GLU A 147 33.97 36.01 15.59
CA GLU A 147 33.77 37.06 14.55
C GLU A 147 34.47 36.96 13.16
N ALA A 148 33.81 37.32 12.05
CA ALA A 148 33.04 38.57 11.91
C ALA A 148 31.79 38.51 11.01
N GLU A 149 30.84 39.35 11.40
CA GLU A 149 29.69 39.84 10.63
C GLU A 149 29.89 41.37 10.37
N THR A 150 28.99 42.19 9.85
CA THR A 150 27.61 42.04 9.35
C THR A 150 27.40 43.04 8.20
N VAL A 151 26.62 42.71 7.15
CA VAL A 151 25.80 43.71 6.43
C VAL A 151 24.48 43.10 5.98
N GLU A 152 23.44 43.34 6.77
CA GLU A 152 22.05 43.22 6.32
C GLU A 152 21.59 44.50 5.61
N ALA A 153 20.54 44.36 4.79
CA ALA A 153 19.50 45.34 4.49
C ALA A 153 19.89 46.80 4.15
N GLU A 154 19.74 47.16 2.87
CA GLU A 154 18.73 48.16 2.45
C GLU A 154 18.58 48.21 0.92
N ALA A 155 17.39 47.86 0.42
CA ALA A 155 16.83 48.29 -0.88
C ALA A 155 15.38 47.79 -1.03
N ALA A 156 14.52 48.04 -0.04
CA ALA A 156 13.11 47.68 -0.07
C ALA A 156 12.25 48.94 0.05
N GLU A 157 12.09 49.69 -1.04
CA GLU A 157 10.96 50.62 -1.17
C GLU A 157 10.51 50.86 -2.61
N ALA A 158 9.57 50.03 -3.04
CA ALA A 158 8.51 50.44 -3.97
C ALA A 158 7.20 49.90 -3.38
N LEU A 159 6.62 50.70 -2.48
CA LEU A 159 5.32 50.46 -1.83
C LEU A 159 4.24 50.17 -2.90
N ALA A 160 3.33 49.20 -2.76
CA ALA A 160 2.43 48.91 -1.63
C ALA A 160 1.25 49.89 -1.50
N GLU A 161 0.19 49.65 -2.31
CA GLU A 161 -1.25 49.81 -2.00
C GLU A 161 -2.02 49.26 -3.22
N ALA A 162 -3.08 48.45 -3.14
CA ALA A 162 -3.79 47.82 -2.02
C ALA A 162 -3.86 46.29 -2.24
N SER A 163 -3.92 45.38 -1.26
CA SER A 163 -4.51 45.42 0.09
C SER A 163 -6.04 45.33 0.16
N GLU A 164 -6.60 44.28 -0.45
CA GLU A 164 -7.81 43.51 -0.08
C GLU A 164 -7.76 42.28 -1.01
N LEU A 165 -7.84 41.01 -0.60
CA LEU A 165 -8.54 40.40 0.53
C LEU A 165 -7.76 39.15 1.01
N ALA A 166 -7.76 38.85 2.31
CA ALA A 166 -7.34 37.55 2.83
C ALA A 166 -8.57 36.79 3.34
N VAL A 167 -8.88 35.63 2.75
CA VAL A 167 -9.74 34.59 3.35
C VAL A 167 -9.52 33.23 2.70
N GLU A 168 -9.65 32.20 3.54
CA GLU A 168 -9.84 30.79 3.22
C GLU A 168 -10.74 30.50 2.01
N ALA A 169 -10.34 29.49 1.23
CA ALA A 169 -11.19 28.57 0.48
C ALA A 169 -10.38 27.25 0.42
N GLU A 170 -10.66 26.22 1.21
CA GLU A 170 -11.88 25.41 1.23
C GLU A 170 -12.10 24.70 -0.12
N ALA A 171 -12.22 23.38 -0.07
CA ALA A 171 -12.36 22.54 -1.26
C ALA A 171 -13.68 22.86 -1.99
N PRO A 172 -13.67 23.04 -3.32
CA PRO A 172 -14.92 23.19 -4.05
C PRO A 172 -15.63 21.82 -4.10
N GLU A 173 -16.65 21.68 -3.26
CA GLU A 173 -17.69 20.67 -3.39
C GLU A 173 -18.43 20.89 -4.73
N ALA A 174 -17.92 20.28 -5.79
CA ALA A 174 -18.44 20.43 -7.15
C ALA A 174 -19.62 19.48 -7.39
N GLN A 175 -20.79 20.08 -7.56
CA GLN A 175 -22.09 19.42 -7.64
C GLN A 175 -22.21 18.47 -8.83
N ALA A 176 -22.91 17.36 -8.63
CA ALA A 176 -23.25 16.40 -9.68
C ALA A 176 -24.24 17.00 -10.71
N PRO A 177 -24.02 16.80 -12.02
CA PRO A 177 -25.08 16.86 -13.03
C PRO A 177 -25.85 15.53 -13.11
N GLU A 178 -27.05 15.59 -13.68
CA GLU A 178 -28.09 14.58 -13.50
C GLU A 178 -27.87 13.24 -14.21
N ALA A 179 -28.47 12.21 -13.58
CA ALA A 179 -28.47 10.81 -13.99
C ALA A 179 -28.87 10.56 -15.46
N GLN A 180 -28.12 9.66 -16.10
CA GLN A 180 -28.64 8.77 -17.13
C GLN A 180 -28.40 7.32 -16.71
N ALA A 181 -29.49 6.60 -16.44
CA ALA A 181 -29.49 5.19 -16.06
C ALA A 181 -30.32 4.38 -17.08
N PRO A 182 -30.19 3.05 -17.11
CA PRO A 182 -28.94 2.34 -17.35
C PRO A 182 -29.08 1.41 -18.57
N VAL A 183 -27.98 1.12 -19.28
CA VAL A 183 -27.94 -0.04 -20.19
C VAL A 183 -27.45 -1.25 -19.41
N ALA A 184 -28.34 -2.22 -19.23
CA ALA A 184 -28.09 -3.40 -18.40
C ALA A 184 -27.55 -4.59 -19.22
N GLU A 185 -26.87 -5.47 -18.49
CA GLU A 185 -26.52 -6.86 -18.83
C GLU A 185 -25.43 -7.14 -19.89
N ALA A 186 -24.23 -7.47 -19.38
CA ALA A 186 -23.68 -8.82 -19.59
C ALA A 186 -22.63 -9.18 -18.50
N ASN A 187 -23.08 -9.51 -17.28
CA ASN A 187 -22.20 -10.06 -16.24
C ASN A 187 -21.81 -11.51 -16.54
N GLY A 188 -20.85 -11.70 -17.46
CA GLY A 188 -20.20 -12.97 -17.70
C GLY A 188 -19.30 -13.37 -16.51
N ALA A 189 -19.56 -14.52 -15.90
CA ALA A 189 -18.64 -15.11 -14.93
C ALA A 189 -17.52 -15.84 -15.68
N TYR A 190 -16.34 -15.23 -15.74
CA TYR A 190 -15.16 -15.78 -16.42
C TYR A 190 -14.27 -16.63 -15.50
N ALA A 191 -13.33 -17.37 -16.10
CA ALA A 191 -12.72 -18.59 -15.53
C ALA A 191 -11.99 -18.45 -14.17
N ASN A 192 -11.64 -17.24 -13.74
CA ASN A 192 -10.96 -16.98 -12.45
C ASN A 192 -11.92 -16.57 -11.31
N GLY A 193 -13.22 -16.41 -11.58
CA GLY A 193 -14.24 -16.16 -10.56
C GLY A 193 -14.24 -14.77 -9.91
N ALA A 194 -13.45 -13.83 -10.44
CA ALA A 194 -13.62 -12.40 -10.21
C ALA A 194 -14.51 -11.82 -11.33
N ALA A 195 -15.43 -10.92 -10.97
CA ALA A 195 -16.16 -10.14 -11.97
C ALA A 195 -15.18 -9.17 -12.66
N GLN A 196 -15.31 -9.02 -13.98
CA GLN A 196 -14.56 -8.02 -14.72
C GLN A 196 -15.27 -6.66 -14.57
N PRO A 197 -14.54 -5.56 -14.32
CA PRO A 197 -15.10 -4.21 -14.41
C PRO A 197 -15.47 -3.86 -15.87
N HIS A 198 -16.26 -2.81 -16.08
CA HIS A 198 -16.59 -2.33 -17.42
C HIS A 198 -15.44 -1.54 -18.05
N ALA A 199 -14.66 -0.82 -17.24
CA ALA A 199 -13.47 -0.10 -17.67
C ALA A 199 -12.38 -0.10 -16.58
N VAL A 200 -11.14 0.02 -17.01
CA VAL A 200 -9.97 0.17 -16.12
C VAL A 200 -9.04 1.22 -16.71
N ALA A 201 -8.72 2.24 -15.91
CA ALA A 201 -7.86 3.35 -16.29
C ALA A 201 -6.53 3.33 -15.52
N ILE A 202 -5.44 3.72 -16.19
CA ILE A 202 -4.15 3.99 -15.56
C ILE A 202 -3.98 5.50 -15.45
N ALA A 203 -4.37 6.07 -14.31
CA ALA A 203 -4.30 7.50 -14.06
C ALA A 203 -3.04 7.82 -13.23
N GLY A 204 -2.16 8.68 -13.76
CA GLY A 204 -0.87 9.01 -13.15
C GLY A 204 -0.09 10.08 -13.93
N ASP A 205 1.18 10.28 -13.56
CA ASP A 205 2.10 11.32 -14.07
C ASP A 205 2.59 11.11 -15.52
N PHE A 206 1.85 10.32 -16.32
CA PHE A 206 2.20 9.97 -17.70
C PHE A 206 0.99 9.89 -18.63
N GLY A 207 -0.11 10.57 -18.29
CA GLY A 207 -1.29 10.71 -19.15
C GLY A 207 -0.91 11.24 -20.52
N ALA A 208 -0.03 12.25 -20.59
CA ALA A 208 0.48 12.80 -21.85
C ALA A 208 1.14 11.74 -22.77
N PHE A 209 1.87 10.76 -22.20
CA PHE A 209 2.50 9.67 -22.98
C PHE A 209 1.49 8.59 -23.42
N LEU A 210 0.32 8.53 -22.77
CA LEU A 210 -0.83 7.72 -23.20
C LEU A 210 -1.71 8.45 -24.24
N GLY A 211 -1.44 9.74 -24.51
CA GLY A 211 -2.23 10.61 -25.39
C GLY A 211 -3.39 11.32 -24.70
N ALA A 212 -3.34 11.47 -23.37
CA ALA A 212 -4.33 12.20 -22.59
C ALA A 212 -3.95 13.70 -22.47
N ASP A 213 -4.97 14.57 -22.45
CA ASP A 213 -4.79 16.03 -22.32
C ASP A 213 -4.48 16.47 -20.88
N ALA A 214 -4.63 15.57 -19.90
CA ALA A 214 -4.34 15.80 -18.48
C ALA A 214 -3.83 14.51 -17.81
N ASP A 215 -2.98 14.68 -16.80
CA ASP A 215 -2.60 13.61 -15.87
C ASP A 215 -3.68 13.42 -14.80
N TRP A 216 -3.70 12.26 -14.14
CA TRP A 216 -4.64 11.92 -13.05
C TRP A 216 -6.16 11.96 -13.37
N GLU A 217 -6.54 11.98 -14.65
CA GLU A 217 -7.95 11.93 -15.10
C GLU A 217 -8.36 10.53 -15.60
N PRO A 218 -9.06 9.71 -14.80
CA PRO A 218 -9.39 8.31 -15.13
C PRO A 218 -10.56 8.16 -16.10
N ASN A 219 -11.27 9.25 -16.41
CA ASN A 219 -12.41 9.29 -17.32
C ASN A 219 -12.00 9.32 -18.80
N LEU A 220 -10.76 9.72 -19.11
CA LEU A 220 -10.28 9.91 -20.47
C LEU A 220 -10.08 8.57 -21.19
N ASP A 221 -10.53 8.48 -22.44
CA ASP A 221 -10.38 7.25 -23.24
C ASP A 221 -8.91 6.89 -23.52
N ALA A 222 -8.02 7.89 -23.54
CA ALA A 222 -6.59 7.72 -23.74
C ALA A 222 -5.92 6.83 -22.68
N VAL A 223 -6.36 6.93 -21.41
CA VAL A 223 -5.77 6.20 -20.28
C VAL A 223 -6.38 4.81 -20.02
N GLN A 224 -7.37 4.39 -20.82
CA GLN A 224 -8.04 3.10 -20.63
C GLN A 224 -7.15 1.92 -21.06
N MET A 225 -7.17 0.87 -20.25
CA MET A 225 -6.54 -0.42 -20.53
C MET A 225 -7.43 -1.28 -21.43
N GLY A 226 -6.83 -2.20 -22.18
CA GLY A 226 -7.56 -3.25 -22.90
C GLY A 226 -7.60 -4.56 -22.10
N LEU A 227 -8.75 -5.22 -22.03
CA LEU A 227 -8.87 -6.56 -21.45
C LEU A 227 -8.24 -7.62 -22.37
N ASP A 228 -7.27 -8.38 -21.86
CA ASP A 228 -6.91 -9.69 -22.42
C ASP A 228 -7.87 -10.73 -21.84
N GLU A 229 -8.83 -11.18 -22.66
CA GLU A 229 -9.82 -12.19 -22.28
C GLU A 229 -9.20 -13.57 -21.98
N ALA A 230 -8.04 -13.91 -22.58
CA ALA A 230 -7.37 -15.19 -22.36
C ALA A 230 -6.58 -15.19 -21.05
N ALA A 231 -5.92 -14.08 -20.73
CA ALA A 231 -5.22 -13.91 -19.45
C ALA A 231 -6.15 -13.49 -18.29
N GLN A 232 -7.34 -12.95 -18.61
CA GLN A 232 -8.25 -12.29 -17.66
C GLN A 232 -7.63 -11.08 -16.95
N ARG A 233 -6.70 -10.38 -17.63
CA ARG A 233 -5.96 -9.21 -17.13
C ARG A 233 -6.20 -7.99 -18.02
N TRP A 234 -6.22 -6.81 -17.42
CA TRP A 234 -6.26 -5.55 -18.15
C TRP A 234 -4.83 -5.09 -18.44
N ARG A 235 -4.55 -4.60 -19.65
CA ARG A 235 -3.21 -4.26 -20.10
C ARG A 235 -3.12 -2.97 -20.89
N ARG A 236 -2.01 -2.26 -20.71
CA ARG A 236 -1.63 -1.13 -21.57
C ARG A 236 -0.10 -1.11 -21.70
N THR A 237 0.39 -0.95 -22.91
CA THR A 237 1.80 -0.62 -23.16
C THR A 237 1.92 0.88 -23.37
N VAL A 238 2.93 1.49 -22.74
CA VAL A 238 3.26 2.91 -22.86
C VAL A 238 4.77 3.05 -23.06
N ASP A 239 5.19 3.96 -23.94
CA ASP A 239 6.59 4.30 -24.15
C ASP A 239 6.94 5.49 -23.26
N LEU A 240 7.78 5.26 -22.25
CA LEU A 240 8.10 6.26 -21.23
C LEU A 240 9.58 6.66 -21.33
N PRO A 241 9.91 7.94 -21.10
CA PRO A 241 11.28 8.36 -20.79
C PRO A 241 11.85 7.67 -19.53
N ALA A 242 13.15 7.80 -19.32
CA ALA A 242 13.77 7.42 -18.06
C ALA A 242 13.28 8.36 -16.93
N GLY A 243 12.82 7.81 -15.81
CA GLY A 243 12.21 8.60 -14.75
C GLY A 243 11.63 7.79 -13.60
N THR A 244 10.91 8.49 -12.72
CA THR A 244 10.07 7.91 -11.68
C THR A 244 8.67 8.49 -11.85
N TYR A 245 7.67 7.64 -11.86
CA TYR A 245 6.27 7.97 -12.12
C TYR A 245 5.38 7.43 -11.01
N ALA A 246 4.40 8.21 -10.55
CA ALA A 246 3.32 7.74 -9.69
C ALA A 246 2.04 7.52 -10.51
N PHE A 247 1.28 6.48 -10.18
CA PHE A 247 -0.04 6.22 -10.77
C PHE A 247 -0.94 5.40 -9.86
N LYS A 248 -2.22 5.30 -10.23
CA LYS A 248 -3.22 4.40 -9.67
C LYS A 248 -4.01 3.69 -10.76
N ILE A 249 -4.63 2.58 -10.39
CA ILE A 249 -5.66 1.93 -11.19
C ILE A 249 -7.03 2.44 -10.74
N ALA A 250 -7.81 3.01 -11.65
CA ALA A 250 -9.16 3.48 -11.41
C ALA A 250 -10.18 2.60 -12.18
N ILE A 251 -11.33 2.33 -11.59
CA ILE A 251 -12.35 1.42 -12.11
C ILE A 251 -13.55 2.21 -12.66
N ASP A 252 -14.13 1.70 -13.74
CA ASP A 252 -15.35 2.22 -14.37
C ASP A 252 -15.32 3.74 -14.63
N ARG A 253 -14.14 4.24 -15.07
CA ARG A 253 -13.86 5.65 -15.40
C ARG A 253 -14.03 6.63 -14.22
N SER A 254 -14.06 6.16 -12.98
CA SER A 254 -14.29 6.95 -11.77
C SER A 254 -13.19 6.73 -10.72
N TRP A 255 -13.05 7.67 -9.78
CA TRP A 255 -12.22 7.50 -8.59
C TRP A 255 -12.91 6.75 -7.44
N GLU A 256 -14.21 6.44 -7.56
CA GLU A 256 -15.03 5.73 -6.55
C GLU A 256 -14.42 4.39 -6.12
N GLU A 257 -14.05 3.53 -7.07
CA GLU A 257 -13.25 2.33 -6.83
C GLU A 257 -11.87 2.54 -7.49
N ASN A 258 -10.83 2.66 -6.67
CA ASN A 258 -9.45 2.77 -7.14
C ASN A 258 -8.50 1.94 -6.27
N TYR A 259 -7.42 1.47 -6.89
CA TYR A 259 -6.39 0.66 -6.27
C TYR A 259 -5.03 1.33 -6.44
N GLY A 260 -4.34 1.42 -5.31
CA GLY A 260 -2.95 1.84 -5.23
C GLY A 260 -2.02 0.67 -4.95
N ALA A 261 -0.80 1.00 -4.53
CA ALA A 261 0.28 0.08 -4.19
C ALA A 261 -0.20 -1.20 -3.48
N PHE A 262 0.26 -2.34 -4.02
CA PHE A 262 -0.06 -3.69 -3.57
C PHE A 262 -1.53 -4.11 -3.77
N GLY A 263 -2.36 -3.32 -4.48
CA GLY A 263 -3.79 -3.55 -4.63
C GLY A 263 -4.64 -3.06 -3.45
N SER A 264 -4.15 -2.05 -2.76
CA SER A 264 -4.84 -1.45 -1.60
C SER A 264 -5.97 -0.51 -2.08
N PRO A 265 -7.24 -0.72 -1.67
CA PRO A 265 -8.35 0.16 -2.07
C PRO A 265 -8.10 1.58 -1.53
N GLY A 266 -8.15 2.58 -2.41
CA GLY A 266 -7.85 3.97 -2.04
C GLY A 266 -6.40 4.25 -1.62
N GLY A 267 -5.51 3.24 -1.63
CA GLY A 267 -4.19 3.28 -0.98
C GLY A 267 -3.17 4.23 -1.62
N ALA A 268 -1.91 4.13 -1.18
CA ALA A 268 -0.79 4.92 -1.72
C ALA A 268 -0.59 4.67 -3.23
N ASN A 269 0.00 5.61 -3.96
CA ASN A 269 0.23 5.44 -5.40
C ASN A 269 1.22 4.29 -5.70
N HIS A 270 1.09 3.65 -6.86
CA HIS A 270 2.15 2.79 -7.40
C HIS A 270 3.32 3.67 -7.85
N GLU A 271 4.53 3.36 -7.41
CA GLU A 271 5.76 3.97 -7.92
C GLU A 271 6.39 3.09 -9.00
N LEU A 272 6.58 3.65 -10.19
CA LEU A 272 7.31 3.04 -11.29
C LEU A 272 8.60 3.82 -11.53
N LYS A 273 9.74 3.24 -11.14
CA LYS A 273 11.05 3.69 -11.61
C LYS A 273 11.40 2.96 -12.90
N HIS A 274 11.68 3.70 -13.96
CA HIS A 274 11.89 3.19 -15.31
C HIS A 274 13.15 3.78 -15.95
N ASP A 275 13.90 2.96 -16.68
CA ASP A 275 15.14 3.37 -17.36
C ASP A 275 14.90 3.89 -18.79
N GLY A 276 13.65 3.87 -19.25
CA GLY A 276 13.20 4.38 -20.55
C GLY A 276 12.82 3.29 -21.56
N GLY A 277 11.93 3.62 -22.49
CA GLY A 277 11.40 2.72 -23.51
C GLY A 277 10.00 2.17 -23.17
N PRO A 278 9.50 1.19 -23.94
CA PRO A 278 8.19 0.60 -23.71
C PRO A 278 8.13 -0.21 -22.41
N VAL A 279 7.05 -0.02 -21.65
CA VAL A 279 6.66 -0.85 -20.51
C VAL A 279 5.20 -1.24 -20.64
N THR A 280 4.88 -2.51 -20.39
CA THR A 280 3.49 -2.98 -20.30
C THR A 280 3.08 -3.08 -18.85
N ILE A 281 2.00 -2.38 -18.51
CA ILE A 281 1.35 -2.44 -17.19
C ILE A 281 0.18 -3.41 -17.31
N GLU A 282 0.16 -4.45 -16.49
CA GLU A 282 -0.92 -5.45 -16.40
C GLU A 282 -1.61 -5.38 -15.03
N TYR A 283 -2.91 -5.09 -15.00
CA TYR A 283 -3.74 -5.13 -13.79
C TYR A 283 -4.48 -6.48 -13.70
N ASP A 284 -4.49 -7.08 -12.51
CA ASP A 284 -5.22 -8.31 -12.19
C ASP A 284 -6.44 -8.01 -11.28
N PRO A 285 -7.68 -8.12 -11.77
CA PRO A 285 -8.90 -7.91 -10.98
C PRO A 285 -9.07 -8.85 -9.78
N ALA A 286 -8.37 -9.98 -9.72
CA ALA A 286 -8.45 -10.94 -8.61
C ALA A 286 -7.52 -10.57 -7.43
N THR A 287 -6.34 -10.01 -7.70
CA THR A 287 -5.41 -9.50 -6.67
C THR A 287 -5.56 -8.00 -6.41
N LYS A 288 -6.20 -7.28 -7.34
CA LYS A 288 -6.31 -5.82 -7.40
C LYS A 288 -4.99 -5.07 -7.60
N ASP A 289 -3.91 -5.79 -7.91
CA ASP A 289 -2.54 -5.25 -8.03
C ASP A 289 -2.05 -5.28 -9.49
N VAL A 290 -0.91 -4.62 -9.73
CA VAL A 290 -0.29 -4.50 -11.05
C VAL A 290 0.99 -5.33 -11.18
N ALA A 291 1.31 -5.72 -12.40
CA ALA A 291 2.61 -6.25 -12.79
C ALA A 291 3.14 -5.47 -14.00
N PHE A 292 4.46 -5.47 -14.17
CA PHE A 292 5.14 -4.82 -15.28
C PHE A 292 5.88 -5.85 -16.14
N SER A 293 6.00 -5.60 -17.45
CA SER A 293 6.77 -6.44 -18.40
C SER A 293 7.23 -5.69 -19.64
#